data_AF-A0A2A5HSV1-F1
#
_entry.id   AF-A0A2A5HSV1-F1
#
_cell.length_a   1.000
_cell.length_b   1.000
_cell.length_c   1.000
_cell.angle_alpha   90.00
_cell.angle_beta   90.00
_cell.angle_gamma   90.00
#
_symmetry.space_group_name_H-M   'P 1'
#
loop_
_entity.id
_entity.type
_entity.pdbx_description
1 polymer ?
#
loop_
_entity_poly.entity_id
_entity_poly.type
_entity_poly.pdbx_seq_one_letter_code
_entity_poly.pdbx_strand_id
1 'polypeptide(L)'
;MLGDISLAYTQRIEQSVNAGFLAVQIPGLAGQVMQKTERHSHQVNIQGIIFGEDASDALKTLQTAATEGEELTFTASITDALDIQQVIIDRFKVVEDAARPGFYQYSLALMESPPLPPPAELSGFGGLDDFGLGDLGFDTDILGDLMDQVGDITDAIDQAGQLLDQLGALSNLDGLSVGGLLEPMDSLADGVSALGGQLGDALDNLLDGF
;
A
#
# COMPACT_ATOMS: atom_id res chain seq x y z
N MET A 1 -26.14 21.66 9.09
CA MET A 1 -25.76 20.74 10.16
C MET A 1 -24.46 20.09 9.78
N LEU A 2 -23.61 19.79 10.75
CA LEU A 2 -22.36 19.06 10.55
C LEU A 2 -22.32 17.94 11.60
N GLY A 3 -22.63 16.71 11.20
CA GLY A 3 -23.03 15.65 12.12
C GLY A 3 -24.22 16.12 12.98
N ASP A 4 -24.10 15.96 14.29
CA ASP A 4 -25.08 16.43 15.27
C ASP A 4 -24.91 17.92 15.66
N ILE A 5 -23.90 18.60 15.10
CA ILE A 5 -23.55 19.98 15.49
C ILE A 5 -24.40 20.97 14.69
N SER A 6 -25.18 21.78 15.43
CA SER A 6 -25.96 22.87 14.87
C SER A 6 -25.19 24.18 14.77
N LEU A 7 -24.88 24.58 13.54
CA LEU A 7 -24.22 25.85 13.23
C LEU A 7 -25.26 26.96 12.98
N ALA A 8 -25.98 27.35 14.04
CA ALA A 8 -27.15 28.23 13.94
C ALA A 8 -26.87 29.63 13.36
N TYR A 9 -25.73 30.23 13.69
CA TYR A 9 -25.37 31.59 13.25
C TYR A 9 -24.27 31.55 12.18
N THR A 10 -24.47 30.69 11.18
CA THR A 10 -23.63 30.66 9.98
C THR A 10 -23.88 31.92 9.15
N GLN A 11 -22.82 32.66 8.85
CA GLN A 11 -22.88 33.93 8.13
C GLN A 11 -22.54 33.77 6.66
N ARG A 12 -21.60 32.87 6.34
CA ARG A 12 -21.16 32.61 4.97
C ARG A 12 -20.91 31.12 4.80
N ILE A 13 -21.43 30.59 3.70
CA ILE A 13 -21.11 29.27 3.18
C ILE A 13 -20.63 29.48 1.75
N GLU A 14 -19.41 29.05 1.47
CA GLU A 14 -18.80 29.13 0.15
C GLU A 14 -18.39 27.74 -0.26
N GLN A 15 -18.75 27.36 -1.48
CA GLN A 15 -18.32 26.11 -2.07
C GLN A 15 -17.38 26.42 -3.23
N SER A 16 -16.29 25.65 -3.31
CA SER A 16 -15.32 25.75 -4.39
C SER A 16 -14.93 24.35 -4.85
N VAL A 17 -14.53 24.24 -6.11
CA VAL A 17 -14.02 23.01 -6.70
C VAL A 17 -12.83 23.37 -7.59
N ASN A 18 -11.75 22.62 -7.45
CA ASN A 18 -10.65 22.69 -8.39
C ASN A 18 -10.93 21.72 -9.54
N ALA A 19 -10.92 22.23 -10.77
CA ALA A 19 -11.18 21.44 -11.96
C ALA A 19 -10.03 20.47 -12.32
N GLY A 20 -8.94 20.40 -11.55
CA GLY A 20 -7.93 19.34 -11.62
C GLY A 20 -7.16 19.28 -12.94
N PHE A 21 -6.88 20.45 -13.50
CA PHE A 21 -6.08 20.57 -14.72
C PHE A 21 -4.64 20.91 -14.37
N LEU A 22 -3.71 20.13 -14.91
CA LEU A 22 -2.29 20.41 -14.92
C LEU A 22 -1.91 21.04 -16.26
N ALA A 23 -1.26 22.19 -16.22
CA ALA A 23 -0.72 22.84 -17.41
C ALA A 23 0.69 22.31 -17.71
N VAL A 24 0.88 21.74 -18.90
CA VAL A 24 2.17 21.25 -19.39
C VAL A 24 2.65 22.11 -20.54
N GLN A 25 3.87 22.64 -20.41
CA GLN A 25 4.55 23.38 -21.48
C GLN A 25 5.36 22.41 -22.34
N ILE A 26 5.13 22.44 -23.65
CA ILE A 26 5.88 21.62 -24.61
C ILE A 26 6.79 22.57 -25.39
N PRO A 27 8.13 22.42 -25.29
CA PRO A 27 9.07 23.25 -26.03
C PRO A 27 8.77 23.22 -27.54
N GLY A 28 8.71 24.40 -28.16
CA GLY A 28 8.45 24.54 -29.60
C GLY A 28 6.96 24.58 -29.98
N LEU A 29 6.02 24.41 -29.05
CA LEU A 29 4.59 24.60 -29.29
C LEU A 29 4.10 25.93 -28.71
N ALA A 30 3.10 26.52 -29.38
CA ALA A 30 2.43 27.73 -28.91
C ALA A 30 1.38 27.36 -27.85
N GLY A 31 1.54 27.89 -26.63
CA GLY A 31 0.59 27.72 -25.54
C GLY A 31 0.95 26.59 -24.57
N GLN A 32 -0.04 26.20 -23.76
CA GLN A 32 0.06 25.14 -22.76
C GLN A 32 -0.98 24.07 -23.05
N VAL A 33 -0.59 22.80 -22.90
CA VAL A 33 -1.51 21.67 -22.96
C VAL A 33 -2.08 21.47 -21.56
N MET A 34 -3.41 21.37 -21.45
CA MET A 34 -4.09 21.11 -20.18
C MET A 34 -4.41 19.62 -20.07
N GLN A 35 -3.84 18.95 -19.08
CA GLN A 35 -4.14 17.54 -18.76
C GLN A 35 -5.06 17.48 -17.54
N LYS A 36 -6.18 16.77 -17.66
CA LYS A 36 -7.03 16.44 -16.52
C LYS A 36 -6.36 15.32 -15.72
N THR A 37 -5.97 15.58 -14.47
CA THR A 37 -5.27 14.61 -13.62
C THR A 37 -6.23 13.84 -12.73
N GLU A 38 -7.12 14.56 -12.05
CA GLU A 38 -8.04 13.98 -11.08
C GLU A 38 -9.30 14.83 -10.92
N ARG A 39 -10.31 14.28 -10.25
CA ARG A 39 -11.41 15.05 -9.68
C ARG A 39 -11.03 15.40 -8.24
N HIS A 40 -10.66 16.64 -7.99
CA HIS A 40 -10.42 17.08 -6.61
C HIS A 40 -11.71 17.02 -5.79
N SER A 41 -11.57 16.71 -4.50
CA SER A 41 -12.65 16.82 -3.51
C SER A 41 -13.23 18.22 -3.50
N HIS A 42 -14.56 18.31 -3.33
CA HIS A 42 -15.21 19.59 -3.12
C HIS A 42 -14.74 20.20 -1.80
N GLN A 43 -14.54 21.52 -1.79
CA GLN A 43 -14.20 22.26 -0.59
C GLN A 43 -15.35 23.18 -0.20
N VAL A 44 -15.74 23.14 1.07
CA VAL A 44 -16.77 24.02 1.62
C VAL A 44 -16.17 24.83 2.75
N ASN A 45 -16.17 26.15 2.61
CA ASN A 45 -15.75 27.08 3.64
C ASN A 45 -16.97 27.65 4.35
N ILE A 46 -16.98 27.53 5.68
CA ILE A 46 -18.06 28.01 6.53
C ILE A 46 -17.49 29.02 7.51
N GLN A 47 -18.16 30.16 7.62
CA GLN A 47 -17.84 31.19 8.60
C GLN A 47 -19.09 31.58 9.37
N GLY A 48 -18.93 31.80 10.67
CA GLY A 48 -20.04 32.20 11.52
C GLY A 48 -19.60 32.58 12.92
N ILE A 49 -20.60 32.69 13.79
CA ILE A 49 -20.41 33.01 15.20
C ILE A 49 -21.03 31.95 16.10
N ILE A 50 -20.44 31.75 17.28
CA ILE A 50 -20.98 30.91 18.35
C ILE A 50 -20.91 31.73 19.63
N PHE A 51 -22.02 31.76 20.38
CA PHE A 51 -22.11 32.50 21.64
C PHE A 51 -23.14 31.84 22.57
N GLY A 52 -23.05 32.16 23.85
CA GLY A 52 -23.91 31.59 24.89
C GLY A 52 -23.16 30.62 25.80
N GLU A 53 -23.90 29.98 26.71
CA GLU A 53 -23.33 29.08 27.73
C GLU A 53 -22.75 27.79 27.11
N ASP A 54 -23.40 27.27 26.07
CA ASP A 54 -22.97 26.05 25.35
C ASP A 54 -21.85 26.30 24.32
N ALA A 55 -21.37 27.55 24.19
CA ALA A 55 -20.41 27.92 23.15
C ALA A 55 -19.08 27.16 23.27
N SER A 56 -18.58 27.03 24.50
CA SER A 56 -17.32 26.34 24.77
C SER A 56 -17.40 24.85 24.41
N ASP A 57 -18.51 24.20 24.75
CA ASP A 57 -18.71 22.78 24.48
C ASP A 57 -18.85 22.51 22.99
N ALA A 58 -19.60 23.35 22.26
CA ALA A 58 -19.70 23.25 20.81
C ALA A 58 -18.34 23.41 20.11
N LEU A 59 -17.52 24.37 20.56
CA LEU A 59 -16.17 24.58 20.03
C LEU A 59 -15.25 23.40 20.33
N LYS A 60 -15.37 22.80 21.51
CA LYS A 60 -14.60 21.62 21.90
C LYS A 60 -14.96 20.41 21.01
N THR A 61 -16.24 20.19 20.75
CA THR A 61 -16.68 19.11 19.84
C THR A 61 -16.13 19.32 18.42
N LEU A 62 -16.20 20.56 17.89
CA LEU A 62 -15.61 20.88 16.59
C LEU A 62 -14.10 20.69 16.56
N GLN A 63 -13.41 21.04 17.65
CA GLN A 63 -11.96 20.84 17.78
C GLN A 63 -11.60 19.36 17.79
N THR A 64 -12.35 18.53 18.53
CA THR A 64 -12.14 17.08 18.58
C THR A 64 -12.31 16.48 17.20
N ALA A 65 -13.44 16.75 16.54
CA ALA A 65 -13.71 16.20 15.20
C ALA A 65 -12.64 16.62 14.17
N ALA A 66 -12.14 17.86 14.27
CA ALA A 66 -11.04 18.33 13.41
C ALA A 66 -9.69 17.68 13.72
N THR A 67 -9.44 17.32 14.99
CA THR A 67 -8.17 16.71 15.41
C THR A 67 -8.15 15.21 15.11
N GLU A 68 -9.29 14.54 15.24
CA GLU A 68 -9.45 13.10 15.01
C GLU A 68 -9.63 12.78 13.53
N GLY A 69 -9.97 13.77 12.69
CA GLY A 69 -10.24 13.56 11.27
C GLY A 69 -11.53 12.78 11.04
N GLU A 70 -12.52 12.97 11.92
CA GLU A 70 -13.80 12.27 11.87
C GLU A 70 -14.57 12.65 10.59
N GLU A 71 -15.12 11.63 9.92
CA GLU A 71 -16.04 11.84 8.80
C GLU A 71 -17.41 12.25 9.35
N LEU A 72 -17.85 13.45 8.97
CA LEU A 72 -19.10 14.04 9.41
C LEU A 72 -20.07 14.13 8.25
N THR A 73 -21.33 13.81 8.51
CA THR A 73 -22.42 14.08 7.56
C THR A 73 -22.63 15.59 7.47
N PHE A 74 -22.53 16.14 6.26
CA PHE A 74 -22.78 17.56 6.05
C PHE A 74 -24.13 17.79 5.38
N THR A 75 -24.92 18.71 5.91
CA THR A 75 -26.24 19.03 5.37
C THR A 75 -26.47 20.53 5.37
N ALA A 76 -26.58 21.12 4.19
CA ALA A 76 -26.90 22.54 4.01
C ALA A 76 -27.68 22.74 2.71
N SER A 77 -28.43 23.84 2.54
CA SER A 77 -29.16 24.07 1.28
C SER A 77 -28.25 24.13 0.04
N ILE A 78 -26.95 24.39 0.22
CA ILE A 78 -25.96 24.36 -0.87
C ILE A 78 -25.53 22.93 -1.27
N THR A 79 -25.75 21.93 -0.41
CA THR A 79 -25.35 20.53 -0.69
C THR A 79 -26.31 19.81 -1.63
N ASP A 80 -27.59 20.22 -1.68
CA ASP A 80 -28.60 19.64 -2.58
C ASP A 80 -28.21 19.74 -4.06
N ALA A 81 -27.35 20.69 -4.42
CA ALA A 81 -26.87 20.88 -5.79
C ALA A 81 -25.66 20.00 -6.17
N LEU A 82 -24.95 19.41 -5.20
CA LEU A 82 -23.61 18.85 -5.40
C LEU A 82 -23.37 17.44 -4.83
N ASP A 83 -24.39 16.83 -4.22
CA ASP A 83 -24.34 15.46 -3.67
C ASP A 83 -23.15 15.21 -2.73
N ILE A 84 -22.79 16.23 -1.94
CA ILE A 84 -21.74 16.12 -0.92
C ILE A 84 -22.39 15.51 0.33
N GLN A 85 -22.09 14.23 0.61
CA GLN A 85 -22.68 13.50 1.73
C GLN A 85 -21.80 13.53 2.99
N GLN A 86 -20.51 13.21 2.82
CA GLN A 86 -19.55 13.09 3.92
C GLN A 86 -18.38 14.05 3.73
N VAL A 87 -17.94 14.66 4.82
CA VAL A 87 -16.84 15.62 4.84
C VAL A 87 -15.96 15.41 6.06
N ILE A 88 -14.71 15.85 5.96
CA ILE A 88 -13.81 16.02 7.09
C ILE A 88 -13.54 17.51 7.32
N ILE A 89 -13.15 17.87 8.55
CA ILE A 89 -12.69 19.23 8.85
C ILE A 89 -11.18 19.32 8.54
N ASP A 90 -10.83 19.87 7.37
CA ASP A 90 -9.44 20.13 6.97
C ASP A 90 -8.80 21.26 7.79
N ARG A 91 -9.60 22.29 8.12
CA ARG A 91 -9.11 23.43 8.91
C ARG A 91 -10.17 23.97 9.85
N PHE A 92 -9.77 24.18 11.09
CA PHE A 92 -10.56 24.85 12.10
C PHE A 92 -9.82 26.04 12.67
N LYS A 93 -10.46 27.21 12.66
CA LYS A 93 -9.96 28.44 13.28
C LYS A 93 -11.05 29.07 14.13
N VAL A 94 -10.67 29.50 15.33
CA VAL A 94 -11.53 30.23 16.26
C VAL A 94 -10.84 31.51 16.68
N VAL A 95 -11.61 32.58 16.81
CA VAL A 95 -11.19 33.86 17.37
C VAL A 95 -12.22 34.26 18.42
N GLU A 96 -11.77 34.48 19.65
CA GLU A 96 -12.60 35.07 20.70
C GLU A 96 -12.48 36.59 20.66
N ASP A 97 -13.61 37.29 20.81
CA ASP A 97 -13.60 38.73 21.06
C ASP A 97 -13.27 38.98 22.55
N ALA A 98 -12.05 39.42 22.84
CA ALA A 98 -11.62 39.70 24.21
C ALA A 98 -12.46 40.76 24.93
N ALA A 99 -13.16 41.64 24.19
CA ALA A 99 -14.06 42.63 24.77
C ALA A 99 -15.43 42.05 25.14
N ARG A 100 -15.76 40.84 24.65
CA ARG A 100 -17.03 40.14 24.87
C ARG A 100 -16.77 38.65 25.11
N PRO A 101 -16.40 38.27 26.35
CA PRO A 101 -16.17 36.88 26.70
C PRO A 101 -17.36 36.00 26.34
N GLY A 102 -17.10 34.81 25.80
CA GLY A 102 -18.14 33.90 25.34
C GLY A 102 -18.71 34.25 23.95
N PHE A 103 -18.09 35.17 23.23
CA PHE A 103 -18.40 35.47 21.83
C PHE A 103 -17.25 35.04 20.92
N TYR A 104 -17.52 34.03 20.09
CA TYR A 104 -16.51 33.41 19.24
C TYR A 104 -16.88 33.54 17.76
N GLN A 105 -15.91 33.88 16.95
CA GLN A 105 -15.97 33.77 15.50
C GLN A 105 -15.23 32.51 15.08
N TYR A 106 -15.86 31.69 14.24
CA TYR A 106 -15.24 30.47 13.73
C TYR A 106 -15.14 30.49 12.21
N SER A 107 -14.13 29.79 11.70
CA SER A 107 -13.97 29.47 10.28
C SER A 107 -13.61 28.00 10.15
N LEU A 108 -14.37 27.28 9.34
CA LEU A 108 -14.18 25.88 9.00
C LEU A 108 -13.88 25.75 7.51
N ALA A 109 -12.86 24.98 7.15
CA ALA A 109 -12.69 24.44 5.81
C ALA A 109 -13.01 22.96 5.87
N LEU A 110 -14.05 22.56 5.14
CA LEU A 110 -14.51 21.19 5.01
C LEU A 110 -14.04 20.64 3.67
N MET A 111 -13.60 19.39 3.66
CA MET A 111 -13.21 18.67 2.45
C MET A 111 -14.08 17.43 2.31
N GLU A 112 -14.61 17.20 1.10
CA GLU A 112 -15.36 16.00 0.79
C GLU A 112 -14.52 14.73 1.03
N SER A 113 -15.11 13.79 1.77
CA SER A 113 -14.58 12.43 1.97
C SER A 113 -15.47 11.44 1.21
N PRO A 114 -15.13 11.06 -0.03
CA PRO A 114 -15.87 10.03 -0.74
C PRO A 114 -15.69 8.68 -0.04
N PRO A 115 -16.71 7.80 -0.04
CA PRO A 115 -16.59 6.48 0.56
C PRO A 115 -15.42 5.73 -0.07
N LEU A 116 -14.61 5.10 0.77
CA LEU A 116 -13.52 4.26 0.28
C LEU A 116 -14.12 3.17 -0.61
N PRO A 117 -13.53 2.89 -1.79
CA PRO A 117 -13.92 1.71 -2.54
C PRO A 117 -13.73 0.48 -1.63
N PRO A 118 -14.57 -0.57 -1.80
CA PRO A 118 -14.37 -1.80 -1.04
C PRO A 118 -12.91 -2.23 -1.23
N PRO A 119 -12.26 -2.78 -0.18
CA PRO A 119 -10.92 -3.32 -0.31
C PRO A 119 -10.91 -4.19 -1.55
N ALA A 120 -9.96 -3.94 -2.46
CA ALA A 120 -9.76 -4.84 -3.58
C ALA A 120 -9.64 -6.22 -2.95
N GLU A 121 -10.58 -7.12 -3.28
CA GLU A 121 -10.38 -8.51 -2.91
C GLU A 121 -9.02 -8.86 -3.50
N LEU A 122 -8.12 -9.36 -2.66
CA LEU A 122 -6.90 -9.99 -3.13
C LEU A 122 -7.35 -11.26 -3.84
N SER A 123 -7.98 -11.12 -4.99
CA SER A 123 -7.97 -12.15 -6.01
C SER A 123 -6.49 -12.32 -6.28
N GLY A 124 -5.86 -13.32 -5.65
CA GLY A 124 -4.47 -13.63 -5.86
C GLY A 124 -4.26 -13.73 -7.37
N PHE A 125 -3.66 -12.70 -7.96
CA PHE A 125 -3.51 -12.59 -9.42
C PHE A 125 -4.81 -12.72 -10.24
N GLY A 126 -5.98 -12.34 -9.70
CA GLY A 126 -7.27 -12.49 -10.39
C GLY A 126 -7.61 -11.35 -11.35
N GLY A 127 -6.77 -11.16 -12.36
CA GLY A 127 -6.99 -10.20 -13.44
C GLY A 127 -6.09 -10.40 -14.66
N LEU A 128 -5.18 -11.38 -14.65
CA LEU A 128 -4.27 -11.62 -15.78
C LEU A 128 -4.99 -12.18 -17.02
N ASP A 129 -6.13 -12.85 -16.82
CA ASP A 129 -6.96 -13.38 -17.90
C ASP A 129 -7.54 -12.25 -18.79
N ASP A 130 -7.84 -11.09 -18.20
CA ASP A 130 -8.37 -9.90 -18.91
C ASP A 130 -7.26 -9.03 -19.53
N PHE A 131 -6.01 -9.17 -19.04
CA PHE A 131 -4.84 -8.47 -19.60
C PHE A 131 -4.32 -9.09 -20.91
N GLY A 132 -4.97 -10.12 -21.44
CA GLY A 132 -4.54 -10.77 -22.69
C GLY A 132 -3.18 -11.46 -22.56
N LEU A 133 -2.74 -11.79 -21.34
CA LEU A 133 -1.46 -12.48 -21.14
C LEU A 133 -1.45 -13.90 -21.74
N GLY A 134 -2.62 -14.50 -21.94
CA GLY A 134 -2.76 -15.74 -22.68
C GLY A 134 -2.32 -15.66 -24.16
N ASP A 135 -2.19 -14.45 -24.72
CA ASP A 135 -1.71 -14.20 -26.09
C ASP A 135 -0.30 -13.57 -26.13
N LEU A 136 0.30 -13.27 -24.98
CA LEU A 136 1.64 -12.66 -24.91
C LEU A 136 2.79 -13.68 -24.85
N GLY A 137 2.51 -14.97 -25.09
CA GLY A 137 3.55 -15.99 -25.25
C GLY A 137 4.43 -16.16 -24.02
N PHE A 138 3.96 -15.75 -22.83
CA PHE A 138 4.61 -16.13 -21.58
C PHE A 138 4.36 -17.62 -21.38
N ASP A 139 5.39 -18.40 -21.70
CA ASP A 139 5.34 -19.84 -21.61
C ASP A 139 5.24 -20.25 -20.13
N THR A 140 4.03 -20.65 -19.72
CA THR A 140 3.77 -21.15 -18.36
C THR A 140 4.52 -22.44 -18.08
N ASP A 141 5.06 -23.10 -19.11
CA ASP A 141 5.84 -24.32 -18.98
C ASP A 141 7.21 -24.03 -18.36
N ILE A 142 7.77 -22.83 -18.56
CA ILE A 142 9.01 -22.38 -17.87
C ILE A 142 8.83 -22.36 -16.35
N LEU A 143 7.62 -22.03 -15.86
CA LEU A 143 7.35 -22.03 -14.42
C LEU A 143 7.18 -23.45 -13.87
N GLY A 144 6.70 -24.39 -14.70
CA GLY A 144 6.66 -25.81 -14.36
C GLY A 144 8.06 -26.40 -14.25
N ASP A 145 8.89 -26.19 -15.27
CA ASP A 145 10.27 -26.67 -15.30
C ASP A 145 11.12 -26.05 -14.18
N LEU A 146 10.89 -24.77 -13.87
CA LEU A 146 11.58 -24.10 -12.75
C LEU A 146 11.14 -24.67 -11.38
N MET A 147 9.88 -25.07 -11.22
CA MET A 147 9.40 -25.69 -9.98
C MET A 147 9.91 -27.12 -9.79
N ASP A 148 9.98 -27.91 -10.86
CA ASP A 148 10.55 -29.26 -10.82
C ASP A 148 12.06 -29.20 -10.54
N GLN A 149 12.78 -28.24 -11.13
CA GLN A 149 14.21 -28.04 -10.89
C GLN A 149 14.53 -27.51 -9.48
N VAL A 150 13.62 -26.77 -8.84
CA VAL A 150 13.73 -26.41 -7.42
C VAL A 150 13.52 -27.63 -6.51
N GLY A 151 12.68 -28.58 -6.91
CA GLY A 151 12.55 -29.89 -6.26
C GLY A 151 13.87 -30.65 -6.26
N ASP A 152 14.49 -30.78 -7.44
CA ASP A 152 15.78 -31.47 -7.60
C ASP A 152 16.92 -30.82 -6.82
N ILE A 153 16.96 -29.48 -6.76
CA ILE A 153 17.93 -28.73 -5.94
C ILE A 153 17.70 -28.99 -4.44
N THR A 154 16.45 -29.07 -4.01
CA THR A 154 16.12 -29.32 -2.60
C THR A 154 16.51 -30.75 -2.21
N ASP A 155 16.22 -31.73 -3.07
CA ASP A 155 16.61 -33.13 -2.86
C ASP A 155 18.13 -33.32 -2.84
N ALA A 156 18.88 -32.56 -3.65
CA ALA A 156 20.34 -32.55 -3.64
C ALA A 156 20.90 -31.93 -2.34
N ILE A 157 20.29 -30.87 -1.83
CA ILE A 157 20.66 -30.24 -0.55
C ILE A 157 20.40 -31.20 0.61
N ASP A 158 19.27 -31.91 0.62
CA ASP A 158 18.94 -32.89 1.66
C ASP A 158 19.90 -34.09 1.65
N GLN A 159 20.28 -34.57 0.46
CA GLN A 159 21.31 -35.62 0.32
C GLN A 159 22.69 -35.14 0.82
N ALA A 160 23.07 -33.88 0.53
CA ALA A 160 24.29 -33.29 1.06
C ALA A 160 24.25 -33.16 2.60
N GLY A 161 23.10 -32.81 3.17
CA GLY A 161 22.88 -32.78 4.62
C GLY A 161 23.06 -34.15 5.27
N GLN A 162 22.51 -35.21 4.68
CA GLN A 162 22.68 -36.59 5.17
C GLN A 162 24.13 -37.06 5.10
N LEU A 163 24.87 -36.68 4.06
CA LEU A 163 26.31 -36.92 3.94
C LEU A 163 27.09 -36.20 5.06
N LEU A 164 26.76 -34.94 5.35
CA LEU A 164 27.36 -34.18 6.45
C LEU A 164 27.05 -34.80 7.82
N ASP A 165 25.85 -35.32 8.03
CA ASP A 165 25.48 -36.03 9.27
C ASP A 165 26.24 -37.36 9.41
N GLN A 166 26.45 -38.10 8.30
CA GLN A 166 27.29 -39.29 8.29
C GLN A 166 28.77 -38.96 8.56
N LEU A 167 29.27 -37.83 8.04
CA LEU A 167 30.61 -37.31 8.36
C LEU A 167 30.72 -36.90 9.84
N GLY A 168 29.67 -36.30 10.41
CA GLY A 168 29.57 -36.00 11.83
C GLY A 168 29.61 -37.26 12.70
N ALA A 169 28.92 -38.33 12.29
CA ALA A 169 28.94 -39.63 12.96
C ALA A 169 30.32 -40.33 12.87
N LEU A 170 31.02 -40.18 11.74
CA LEU A 170 32.40 -40.66 11.58
C LEU A 170 33.41 -39.85 12.40
N SER A 171 33.19 -38.54 12.61
CA SER A 171 34.05 -37.71 13.49
C SER A 171 33.96 -38.09 14.98
N ASN A 172 32.86 -38.75 15.38
CA ASN A 172 32.66 -39.27 16.74
C ASN A 172 33.30 -40.65 16.98
N LEU A 173 33.85 -41.28 15.94
CA LEU A 173 34.67 -42.49 16.06
C LEU A 173 36.15 -42.09 16.23
N ASP A 174 36.45 -41.46 17.37
CA ASP A 174 37.82 -41.19 17.83
C ASP A 174 38.47 -42.51 18.27
N GLY A 175 38.99 -43.23 17.28
CA GLY A 175 39.88 -44.36 17.46
C GLY A 175 39.50 -45.57 16.60
N LEU A 176 40.19 -45.75 15.47
CA LEU A 176 40.98 -46.96 15.15
C LEU A 176 41.56 -46.96 13.72
N SER A 177 42.89 -47.16 13.66
CA SER A 177 43.73 -47.77 12.61
C SER A 177 43.82 -47.17 11.18
N VAL A 178 45.04 -46.78 10.83
CA VAL A 178 45.49 -46.13 9.57
C VAL A 178 45.46 -47.08 8.34
N GLY A 179 45.12 -48.37 8.51
CA GLY A 179 44.98 -49.31 7.38
C GLY A 179 43.62 -49.29 6.68
N GLY A 180 42.54 -48.90 7.38
CA GLY A 180 41.19 -48.75 6.82
C GLY A 180 40.82 -47.31 6.49
N LEU A 181 41.78 -46.38 6.55
CA LEU A 181 41.56 -44.94 6.43
C LEU A 181 41.38 -44.46 4.99
N LEU A 182 41.77 -45.27 4.00
CA LEU A 182 41.76 -44.88 2.58
C LEU A 182 40.46 -45.25 1.87
N GLU A 183 39.79 -46.33 2.27
CA GLU A 183 38.47 -46.71 1.75
C GLU A 183 37.39 -45.63 1.95
N PRO A 184 37.25 -45.00 3.14
CA PRO A 184 36.28 -43.93 3.30
C PRO A 184 36.69 -42.67 2.52
N MET A 185 37.99 -42.41 2.31
CA MET A 185 38.44 -41.28 1.49
C MET A 185 38.16 -41.47 0.00
N ASP A 186 38.29 -42.68 -0.54
CA ASP A 186 37.90 -42.99 -1.92
C ASP A 186 36.38 -42.84 -2.10
N SER A 187 35.56 -43.31 -1.14
CA SER A 187 34.11 -43.12 -1.20
C SER A 187 33.69 -41.63 -1.08
N LEU A 188 34.47 -40.82 -0.36
CA LEU A 188 34.25 -39.38 -0.25
C LEU A 188 34.64 -38.67 -1.55
N ALA A 189 35.75 -39.07 -2.17
CA ALA A 189 36.19 -38.54 -3.45
C ALA A 189 35.18 -38.88 -4.57
N ASP A 190 34.67 -40.11 -4.57
CA ASP A 190 33.63 -40.54 -5.51
C ASP A 190 32.31 -39.80 -5.27
N GLY A 191 31.91 -39.59 -4.01
CA GLY A 191 30.71 -38.82 -3.66
C GLY A 191 30.79 -37.34 -4.04
N VAL A 192 31.94 -36.71 -3.81
CA VAL A 192 32.19 -35.31 -4.21
C VAL A 192 32.30 -35.19 -5.74
N SER A 193 32.89 -36.18 -6.42
CA SER A 193 32.93 -36.20 -7.88
C SER A 193 31.55 -36.43 -8.50
N ALA A 194 30.69 -37.24 -7.87
CA ALA A 194 29.31 -37.46 -8.31
C ALA A 194 28.44 -36.21 -8.10
N LEU A 195 28.55 -35.54 -6.96
CA LEU A 195 27.92 -34.24 -6.70
C LEU A 195 28.42 -33.17 -7.67
N GLY A 196 29.73 -33.14 -7.95
CA GLY A 196 30.33 -32.22 -8.91
C GLY A 196 29.83 -32.47 -10.34
N GLY A 197 29.64 -33.73 -10.73
CA GLY A 197 29.07 -34.12 -12.01
C GLY A 197 27.60 -33.71 -12.13
N GLN A 198 26.78 -34.02 -11.12
CA GLN A 198 25.35 -33.66 -11.12
C GLN A 198 25.13 -32.15 -11.11
N LEU A 199 25.94 -31.39 -10.36
CA LEU A 199 25.88 -29.94 -10.35
C LEU A 199 26.38 -29.36 -11.69
N GLY A 200 27.41 -29.96 -12.29
CA GLY A 200 27.89 -29.61 -13.62
C GLY A 200 26.82 -29.82 -14.70
N ASP A 201 26.19 -30.98 -14.72
CA ASP A 201 25.14 -31.34 -15.68
C ASP A 201 23.90 -30.44 -15.50
N ALA A 202 23.53 -30.10 -14.27
CA ALA A 202 22.42 -29.17 -13.99
C ALA A 202 22.72 -27.74 -14.48
N LEU A 203 23.98 -27.30 -14.42
CA LEU A 203 24.40 -25.98 -14.90
C LEU A 203 24.56 -25.92 -16.43
N ASP A 204 25.05 -26.99 -17.07
CA ASP A 204 25.14 -27.08 -18.54
C ASP A 204 23.73 -27.11 -19.16
N ASN A 205 22.79 -27.86 -18.58
CA ASN A 205 21.40 -27.88 -19.03
C ASN A 205 20.70 -26.51 -18.88
N LEU A 206 21.10 -25.71 -17.88
CA LEU A 206 20.61 -24.34 -17.71
C LEU A 206 21.19 -23.40 -18.79
N LEU A 207 22.42 -23.62 -19.23
CA LEU A 207 23.08 -22.79 -20.25
C LEU A 207 22.63 -23.12 -21.68
N ASP A 208 22.31 -24.39 -21.97
CA ASP A 208 21.77 -24.82 -23.27
C ASP A 208 20.29 -24.47 -23.46
N GLY A 209 19.58 -24.09 -22.38
CA GLY A 209 18.19 -23.62 -22.39
C GLY A 209 17.99 -22.12 -22.66
N PHE A 210 19.06 -21.36 -22.91
CA PHE A 210 19.03 -19.92 -23.26
C PHE A 210 19.40 -19.64 -24.72
#